data_AF-X1JP25-F1
#
_entry.id   AF-X1JP25-F1
#
_cell.length_a   1.000
_cell.length_b   1.000
_cell.length_c   1.000
_cell.angle_alpha   90.00
_cell.angle_beta   90.00
_cell.angle_gamma   90.00
#
_symmetry.space_group_name_H-M   'P 1'
#
loop_
_entity.id
_entity.type
_entity.pdbx_description
1 polymer ?
#
loop_
_entity_poly.entity_id
_entity_poly.type
_entity_poly.pdbx_seq_one_letter_code
_entity_poly.pdbx_strand_id
1 'polypeptide(L)' 'CESGIRGRGGGGFPTGVKWKFSYEAQGDNKYIICNADEGDPGAFMDRSILEGNPHSVLKGMMIAGYAIGAQEAYIYI' A
#
# COMPACT_ATOMS: atom_id res chain seq x y z
N CYS A 1 -1.49 12.17 -10.45
CA CYS A 1 -0.42 11.94 -9.45
C CYS A 1 0.92 11.96 -10.19
N GLU A 2 1.75 12.97 -9.93
CA GLU A 2 2.96 13.29 -10.73
C GLU A 2 4.26 12.69 -10.17
N SER A 3 4.21 12.05 -8.99
CA SER A 3 5.40 11.59 -8.27
C SER A 3 6.17 10.43 -8.91
N GLY A 4 5.63 9.78 -9.94
CA GLY A 4 6.30 8.66 -10.64
C GLY A 4 6.48 7.40 -9.79
N ILE A 5 5.84 7.29 -8.60
CA ILE A 5 6.01 6.15 -7.70
C ILE A 5 5.51 4.85 -8.34
N ARG A 6 6.32 3.80 -8.21
CA ARG A 6 6.04 2.44 -8.67
C ARG A 6 6.02 1.47 -7.49
N GLY A 7 5.28 0.38 -7.62
CA GLY A 7 5.19 -0.66 -6.59
C GLY A 7 6.55 -1.28 -6.26
N ARG A 8 6.87 -1.40 -4.97
CA ARG A 8 8.17 -1.88 -4.48
C ARG A 8 8.26 -3.40 -4.24
N GLY A 9 7.13 -4.12 -4.26
CA GLY A 9 7.09 -5.58 -4.15
C GLY A 9 7.41 -6.32 -5.45
N GLY A 10 8.39 -5.87 -6.22
CA GLY A 10 8.87 -6.52 -7.45
C GLY A 10 8.08 -6.22 -8.74
N GLY A 11 6.75 -6.13 -8.69
CA GLY A 11 5.92 -5.94 -9.90
C GLY A 11 6.04 -4.58 -10.60
N GLY A 12 6.56 -3.55 -9.91
CA GLY A 12 6.89 -2.25 -10.53
C GLY A 12 5.71 -1.50 -11.18
N PHE A 13 4.46 -1.85 -10.89
CA PHE A 13 3.29 -1.18 -11.48
C PHE A 13 3.14 0.26 -10.95
N PRO A 14 2.78 1.26 -11.78
CA PRO A 14 2.63 2.64 -11.32
C PRO A 14 1.54 2.78 -10.25
N THR A 15 1.91 3.26 -9.06
CA THR A 15 1.02 3.35 -7.90
C THR A 15 -0.16 4.28 -8.16
N GLY A 16 0.09 5.44 -8.80
CA GLY A 16 -0.96 6.41 -9.11
C GLY A 16 -2.01 5.88 -10.08
N VAL A 17 -1.62 5.04 -11.05
CA VAL A 17 -2.55 4.40 -11.99
C VAL A 17 -3.40 3.37 -11.26
N LYS A 18 -2.79 2.55 -10.39
CA LYS A 18 -3.51 1.58 -9.56
C LYS A 18 -4.58 2.25 -8.70
N TRP A 19 -4.22 3.33 -8.02
CA TRP A 19 -5.15 4.07 -7.16
C TRP A 19 -6.27 4.72 -7.94
N LYS A 20 -5.99 5.24 -9.15
CA LYS A 20 -7.02 5.79 -10.02
C LYS A 20 -8.08 4.73 -10.38
N PHE A 21 -7.65 3.53 -10.76
CA PHE A 21 -8.60 2.44 -11.03
C PHE A 21 -9.43 2.05 -9.80
N SER A 22 -8.81 1.98 -8.62
CA SER A 22 -9.54 1.71 -7.37
C SER A 22 -10.52 2.83 -7.01
N TYR A 23 -10.18 4.09 -7.29
CA TYR A 23 -11.09 5.22 -7.08
C TYR A 23 -12.28 5.19 -8.05
N GLU A 24 -12.06 4.86 -9.32
CA GLU A 24 -13.10 4.81 -10.35
C GLU A 24 -13.97 3.55 -10.28
N ALA A 25 -13.49 2.49 -9.63
CA ALA A 25 -14.24 1.26 -9.41
C ALA A 25 -15.55 1.52 -8.64
N GLN A 26 -16.64 0.94 -9.16
CA GLN A 26 -17.96 0.98 -8.53
C GLN A 26 -18.00 0.04 -7.32
N GLY A 27 -18.67 0.48 -6.25
CA GLY A 27 -18.82 -0.28 -5.01
C GLY A 27 -18.72 0.63 -3.79
N ASP A 28 -19.53 0.32 -2.77
CA ASP A 28 -19.65 1.15 -1.56
C ASP A 28 -18.44 0.96 -0.62
N ASN A 29 -17.84 -0.22 -0.64
CA ASN A 29 -16.74 -0.59 0.24
C ASN A 29 -15.43 -0.75 -0.53
N LYS A 30 -14.40 -0.05 -0.08
CA LYS A 30 -13.04 -0.13 -0.60
C LYS A 30 -12.07 -0.38 0.53
N TYR A 31 -10.99 -1.07 0.22
CA TYR A 31 -10.03 -1.55 1.21
C TYR A 31 -8.60 -1.22 0.80
N ILE A 32 -7.75 -0.93 1.79
CA ILE A 32 -6.30 -0.90 1.62
C ILE A 32 -5.71 -2.16 2.22
N ILE A 33 -4.84 -2.84 1.47
CA ILE A 33 -4.12 -4.01 1.94
C ILE A 33 -2.62 -3.69 1.87
N CYS A 34 -1.95 -3.75 3.03
CA CYS A 34 -0.50 -3.72 3.13
C CYS A 34 0.00 -5.16 3.15
N ASN A 35 0.70 -5.58 2.09
CA ASN A 35 1.39 -6.86 2.10
C ASN A 35 2.72 -6.67 2.83
N ALA A 36 2.87 -7.33 3.99
CA ALA A 36 4.08 -7.39 4.79
C ALA A 36 4.64 -8.82 4.90
N ASP A 37 4.12 -9.75 4.09
CA ASP A 37 4.63 -11.12 3.98
C ASP A 37 5.88 -11.14 3.10
N GLU A 38 7.02 -11.01 3.76
CA GLU A 38 8.35 -10.95 3.15
C GLU A 38 8.87 -12.40 2.97
N GLY A 39 8.27 -13.12 2.02
CA GLY A 39 8.57 -14.54 1.76
C GLY A 39 9.86 -14.82 0.98
N ASP A 40 10.50 -13.80 0.42
CA ASP A 40 11.72 -13.95 -0.38
C ASP A 40 12.96 -14.11 0.52
N PRO A 41 13.78 -15.17 0.34
CA PRO A 41 14.98 -15.37 1.14
C PRO A 41 15.95 -14.19 1.02
N GLY A 42 16.12 -13.43 2.10
CA GLY A 42 17.04 -12.29 2.17
C GLY A 42 16.39 -10.91 2.01
N ALA A 43 15.08 -10.84 1.83
CA ALA A 43 14.33 -9.59 1.96
C ALA A 43 14.10 -9.32 3.47
N PHE A 44 14.60 -8.17 3.95
CA PHE A 44 14.44 -7.70 5.34
C PHE A 44 13.92 -6.25 5.40
N MET A 45 13.55 -5.69 4.25
CA MET A 45 13.23 -4.26 4.12
C MET A 45 11.86 -3.96 4.74
N ASP A 46 10.88 -4.84 4.56
CA ASP A 46 9.54 -4.63 5.10
C ASP A 46 9.54 -4.83 6.63
N ARG A 47 10.24 -5.87 7.11
CA ARG A 47 10.47 -6.09 8.54
C ARG A 47 11.15 -4.89 9.22
N SER A 48 12.18 -4.33 8.60
CA SER A 48 12.92 -3.19 9.15
C SER A 48 12.06 -1.94 9.31
N ILE A 49 11.13 -1.69 8.39
CA ILE A 49 10.23 -0.53 8.47
C ILE A 49 9.12 -0.76 9.51
N LEU A 50 8.60 -1.98 9.61
CA LEU A 50 7.56 -2.32 10.59
C LEU A 50 8.10 -2.29 12.03
N GLU A 51 9.30 -2.79 12.26
CA GLU A 51 9.94 -2.77 13.59
C GLU A 51 10.53 -1.39 13.93
N GLY A 52 11.13 -0.70 12.96
CA GLY A 52 11.86 0.56 13.19
C GLY A 52 10.99 1.83 13.12
N ASN A 53 9.92 1.85 12.31
CA ASN A 53 9.05 3.01 12.16
C ASN A 53 7.62 2.64 11.66
N PRO A 54 6.84 1.90 12.47
CA PRO A 54 5.52 1.41 12.09
C PRO A 54 4.54 2.56 11.73
N HIS A 55 4.68 3.72 12.37
CA HIS A 55 3.83 4.88 12.09
C HIS A 55 3.93 5.39 10.65
N SER A 56 5.07 5.20 9.98
CA SER A 56 5.21 5.59 8.57
C SER A 56 4.36 4.71 7.65
N VAL A 57 4.25 3.41 7.96
CA VAL A 57 3.37 2.48 7.23
C VAL A 57 1.91 2.88 7.42
N LEU A 58 1.49 3.10 8.68
CA LEU A 58 0.13 3.53 9.00
C LEU A 58 -0.24 4.85 8.30
N LYS A 59 0.67 5.83 8.29
CA LYS A 59 0.46 7.10 7.55
C LYS A 59 0.29 6.87 6.05
N GLY A 60 1.12 6.02 5.45
CA GLY A 60 1.00 5.65 4.04
C GLY A 60 -0.34 5.00 3.73
N MET A 61 -0.80 4.08 4.58
CA MET A 61 -2.09 3.42 4.44
C MET A 61 -3.26 4.39 4.58
N MET A 62 -3.22 5.32 5.54
CA MET A 62 -4.26 6.35 5.70
C MET A 62 -4.35 7.27 4.47
N ILE A 63 -3.21 7.72 3.92
CA ILE A 63 -3.19 8.54 2.70
C ILE A 63 -3.74 7.76 1.51
N ALA A 64 -3.35 6.49 1.37
CA ALA A 64 -3.85 5.62 0.31
C ALA A 64 -5.36 5.41 0.42
N GLY A 65 -5.85 5.16 1.64
CA GLY A 65 -7.27 4.96 1.90
C GLY A 65 -8.09 6.20 1.58
N TYR A 66 -7.62 7.37 2.03
CA TYR A 66 -8.23 8.65 1.68
C TYR A 66 -8.28 8.87 0.16
N ALA A 67 -7.19 8.56 -0.55
CA ALA A 67 -7.11 8.78 -1.99
C ALA A 67 -8.08 7.91 -2.81
N ILE A 68 -8.41 6.70 -2.34
CA ILE A 68 -9.32 5.79 -3.06
C ILE A 68 -10.74 5.75 -2.49
N GLY A 69 -10.97 6.35 -1.32
CA GLY A 69 -12.25 6.28 -0.59
C GLY A 69 -12.43 5.00 0.24
N ALA A 70 -11.35 4.39 0.72
CA ALA A 70 -11.42 3.23 1.60
C ALA A 70 -11.56 3.66 3.07
N GLN A 71 -12.45 2.99 3.81
CA GLN A 71 -12.67 3.20 5.25
C GLN A 71 -11.92 2.18 6.11
N GLU A 72 -11.54 1.06 5.52
CA GLU A 72 -10.88 -0.05 6.20
C GLU A 72 -9.53 -0.35 5.56
N ALA A 73 -8.56 -0.72 6.40
CA ALA A 73 -7.22 -1.06 5.96
C ALA A 73 -6.69 -2.23 6.79
N TYR A 74 -6.03 -3.17 6.12
CA TYR A 74 -5.51 -4.41 6.70
C TYR A 74 -4.02 -4.55 6.42
N ILE A 75 -3.26 -5.01 7.42
CA ILE A 75 -1.85 -5.40 7.25
C ILE A 75 -1.82 -6.93 7.31
N TYR A 76 -1.33 -7.54 6.24
CA TYR A 76 -1.09 -8.98 6.17
C TYR A 76 0.38 -9.23 6.52
N ILE A 77 0.62 -9.90 7.65
CA ILE A 77 1.95 -10.26 8.18
C ILE A 77 2.07 -11.78 8.12
#